data_AF-A0A7V6VK73-F1
#
_entry.id   AF-A0A7V6VK73-F1
#
_cell.length_a   1.000
_cell.length_b   1.000
_cell.length_c   1.000
_cell.angle_alpha   90.00
_cell.angle_beta   90.00
_cell.angle_gamma   90.00
#
_symmetry.space_group_name_H-M   'P 1'
#
loop_
_entity.id
_entity.type
_entity.pdbx_description
1 polymer ?
#
loop_
_entity_poly.entity_id
_entity_poly.type
_entity_poly.pdbx_seq_one_letter_code
_entity_poly.pdbx_strand_id
1 'polypeptide(L)'
;LHAGFLLGGGLVVAALAALTPLLFGGQVLQTAVFDFTMPVFGDVHLATALFFDVGVYLIVVGLVLDLLRSFGAEIDRHGELEGMTDDLDEDPGFNDGLEDTGATIGQVPRHPRRGIEGAGE
;
A
#
# COMPACT_ATOMS: atom_id res chain seq x y z
N LEU A 1 -9.27 -11.07 -7.31
CA LEU A 1 -8.39 -11.59 -8.39
C LEU A 1 -6.97 -11.15 -8.09
N HIS A 2 -5.99 -12.05 -8.13
CA HIS A 2 -4.59 -11.71 -7.89
C HIS A 2 -4.02 -11.01 -9.13
N ALA A 3 -3.46 -9.80 -8.98
CA ALA A 3 -2.92 -9.01 -10.09
C ALA A 3 -1.89 -9.79 -10.92
N GLY A 4 -1.04 -10.59 -10.25
CA GLY A 4 -0.06 -11.47 -10.91
C GLY A 4 -0.67 -12.50 -11.86
N PHE A 5 -1.88 -12.98 -11.62
CA PHE A 5 -2.56 -13.90 -12.54
C PHE A 5 -3.04 -13.19 -13.82
N LEU A 6 -3.50 -11.95 -13.71
CA LEU A 6 -3.87 -11.15 -14.88
C LEU A 6 -2.63 -10.81 -15.72
N LEU A 7 -1.54 -10.40 -15.07
CA LEU A 7 -0.26 -10.12 -15.72
C LEU A 7 0.30 -11.37 -16.43
N GLY A 8 0.45 -12.47 -15.71
CA GLY A 8 1.00 -13.71 -16.27
C GLY A 8 0.10 -14.31 -17.36
N GLY A 9 -1.22 -14.33 -17.14
CA GLY A 9 -2.18 -14.80 -18.12
C GLY A 9 -2.19 -13.95 -19.40
N GLY A 10 -2.18 -12.62 -19.25
CA GLY A 10 -2.09 -11.69 -20.37
C GLY A 10 -0.81 -11.88 -21.20
N LEU A 11 0.34 -12.09 -20.53
CA LEU A 11 1.61 -12.36 -21.20
C LEU A 11 1.57 -13.66 -22.01
N VAL A 12 1.03 -14.75 -21.43
CA VAL A 12 0.89 -16.03 -22.14
C VAL A 12 -0.01 -15.87 -23.36
N VAL A 13 -1.18 -15.24 -23.21
CA VAL A 13 -2.12 -15.02 -24.31
C VAL A 13 -1.49 -14.17 -25.41
N ALA A 14 -0.85 -13.05 -25.06
CA ALA A 14 -0.20 -12.16 -26.03
C ALA A 14 0.95 -12.86 -26.78
N ALA A 15 1.82 -13.58 -26.05
CA ALA A 15 2.93 -14.31 -26.64
C ALA A 15 2.46 -15.41 -27.59
N LEU A 16 1.45 -16.19 -27.19
CA LEU A 16 0.86 -17.21 -28.04
C LEU A 16 0.24 -16.59 -29.29
N ALA A 17 -0.55 -15.53 -29.15
CA ALA A 17 -1.16 -14.84 -30.29
C ALA A 17 -0.10 -14.28 -31.27
N ALA A 18 0.98 -13.69 -30.76
CA ALA A 18 2.05 -13.11 -31.58
C ALA A 18 2.92 -14.16 -32.29
N LEU A 19 3.15 -15.31 -31.65
CA LEU A 19 4.01 -16.38 -32.17
C LEU A 19 3.26 -17.40 -33.03
N THR A 20 1.95 -17.57 -32.84
CA THR A 20 1.15 -18.54 -33.59
C THR A 20 1.33 -18.41 -35.11
N PRO A 21 1.28 -17.22 -35.73
CA PRO A 21 1.45 -17.09 -37.18
C PRO A 21 2.81 -17.58 -37.69
N LEU A 22 3.89 -17.44 -36.89
CA LEU A 22 5.21 -17.95 -37.26
C LEU A 22 5.21 -19.49 -37.40
N LEU A 23 4.46 -20.18 -36.54
CA LEU A 23 4.36 -21.65 -36.58
C LEU A 23 3.67 -22.15 -37.86
N PHE A 24 2.88 -21.29 -38.51
CA PHE A 24 2.20 -21.57 -39.78
C PHE A 24 2.93 -20.97 -40.99
N GLY A 25 4.18 -20.49 -40.83
CA GLY A 25 4.97 -19.89 -41.91
C GLY A 25 4.63 -18.44 -42.24
N GLY A 26 3.81 -17.79 -41.42
CA GLY A 26 3.53 -16.36 -41.49
C GLY A 26 4.61 -15.51 -40.81
N GLN A 27 4.34 -14.21 -40.69
CA GLN A 27 5.18 -13.23 -40.00
C GLN A 27 4.70 -13.01 -38.55
N VAL A 28 5.59 -12.53 -37.67
CA VAL A 28 5.19 -12.11 -36.30
C VAL A 28 4.06 -11.08 -36.39
N LEU A 29 3.02 -11.25 -35.58
CA LEU A 29 1.82 -10.39 -35.56
C LEU A 29 1.04 -10.35 -36.89
N GLN A 30 1.28 -11.29 -37.80
CA GLN A 30 0.48 -11.40 -39.00
C GLN A 30 -0.98 -11.68 -38.64
N THR A 31 -1.87 -10.81 -39.11
CA THR A 31 -3.29 -10.95 -38.89
C THR A 31 -3.87 -11.96 -39.87
N ALA A 32 -4.41 -13.05 -39.35
CA ALA A 32 -5.30 -13.92 -40.09
C ALA A 32 -6.74 -13.44 -39.84
N VAL A 33 -7.48 -13.22 -40.92
CA VAL A 33 -8.89 -12.81 -40.86
C VAL A 33 -9.75 -14.04 -41.13
N PHE A 34 -10.62 -14.36 -40.19
CA PHE A 34 -11.65 -15.38 -40.36
C PHE A 34 -12.98 -14.70 -40.65
N ASP A 35 -13.52 -14.96 -41.83
CA ASP A 35 -14.81 -14.44 -42.24
C ASP A 35 -15.91 -15.37 -41.73
N PHE A 36 -16.77 -14.87 -40.84
CA PHE A 36 -17.90 -15.63 -40.31
C PHE A 36 -19.18 -14.82 -40.45
N THR A 37 -20.18 -15.34 -41.16
CA THR A 37 -21.49 -14.69 -41.26
C THR A 37 -22.31 -15.01 -40.01
N MET A 38 -22.44 -14.05 -39.11
CA MET A 38 -23.29 -14.13 -37.92
C MET A 38 -24.73 -13.77 -38.28
N PRO A 39 -25.74 -14.56 -37.89
CA PRO A 39 -27.14 -14.34 -38.29
C PRO A 39 -27.77 -13.03 -37.79
N VAL A 40 -27.15 -12.36 -36.80
CA VAL A 40 -27.63 -11.07 -36.25
C VAL A 40 -26.78 -9.88 -36.73
N PHE A 41 -25.50 -10.08 -37.04
CA PHE A 41 -24.54 -8.99 -37.31
C PHE A 41 -24.03 -8.96 -38.76
N GLY A 42 -24.38 -9.93 -39.60
CA GLY A 42 -23.86 -10.04 -40.96
C GLY A 42 -22.45 -10.64 -41.00
N ASP A 43 -21.65 -10.28 -42.00
CA ASP A 43 -20.28 -10.76 -42.16
C ASP A 43 -19.35 -10.15 -41.09
N VAL A 44 -18.80 -11.00 -40.23
CA VAL A 44 -17.87 -10.62 -39.17
C VAL A 44 -16.47 -11.10 -39.54
N HIS A 45 -15.55 -10.16 -39.64
CA HIS A 45 -14.14 -10.39 -39.90
C HIS A 45 -13.38 -10.52 -38.56
N LEU A 46 -13.15 -11.76 -38.11
CA LEU A 46 -12.43 -11.99 -36.86
C LEU A 46 -10.92 -12.04 -37.10
N ALA A 47 -10.24 -10.99 -36.65
CA ALA A 47 -8.79 -10.87 -36.73
C ALA A 47 -8.09 -11.56 -35.55
N THR A 48 -7.07 -12.36 -35.80
CA THR A 48 -6.23 -12.94 -34.73
C THR A 48 -5.53 -11.87 -33.87
N ALA A 49 -5.37 -10.65 -34.38
CA ALA A 49 -4.89 -9.49 -33.64
C ALA A 49 -5.76 -9.16 -32.40
N LEU A 50 -7.06 -9.46 -32.40
CA LEU A 50 -7.91 -9.22 -31.23
C LEU A 50 -7.48 -10.06 -30.02
N PHE A 51 -6.98 -11.27 -30.23
CA PHE A 51 -6.46 -12.09 -29.12
C PHE A 51 -5.18 -11.48 -28.53
N PHE A 52 -4.36 -10.85 -29.36
CA PHE A 52 -3.19 -10.10 -28.90
C PHE A 52 -3.62 -8.88 -28.08
N ASP A 53 -4.61 -8.11 -28.56
CA ASP A 53 -5.17 -6.96 -27.83
C ASP A 53 -5.74 -7.37 -26.47
N VAL A 54 -6.43 -8.50 -26.39
CA VAL A 54 -6.92 -9.07 -25.12
C VAL A 54 -5.76 -9.41 -24.19
N GLY A 55 -4.70 -10.03 -24.71
CA GLY A 55 -3.50 -10.33 -23.91
C GLY A 55 -2.86 -9.07 -23.32
N VAL A 56 -2.66 -8.04 -24.15
CA VAL A 56 -2.13 -6.74 -23.70
C VAL A 56 -3.06 -6.04 -22.72
N TYR A 57 -4.38 -6.09 -22.95
CA TYR A 57 -5.37 -5.53 -22.03
C TYR A 57 -5.25 -6.15 -20.63
N LEU A 58 -5.12 -7.48 -20.55
CA LEU A 58 -4.93 -8.19 -19.27
C LEU A 58 -3.63 -7.78 -18.58
N ILE A 59 -2.54 -7.58 -19.34
CA ILE A 59 -1.27 -7.07 -18.80
C ILE A 59 -1.47 -5.68 -18.19
N VAL A 60 -2.11 -4.77 -18.93
CA VAL A 60 -2.35 -3.39 -18.47
C VAL A 60 -3.21 -3.36 -17.23
N VAL A 61 -4.32 -4.10 -17.21
CA VAL A 61 -5.20 -4.18 -16.02
C VAL A 61 -4.44 -4.79 -14.84
N GLY A 62 -3.69 -5.88 -15.06
CA GLY A 62 -2.90 -6.51 -14.01
C GLY A 62 -1.84 -5.58 -13.44
N LEU A 63 -1.12 -4.84 -14.30
CA LEU A 63 -0.17 -3.81 -13.89
C LEU A 63 -0.84 -2.71 -13.06
N VAL A 64 -1.98 -2.19 -13.50
CA VAL A 64 -2.71 -1.14 -12.78
C VAL A 64 -3.15 -1.64 -11.40
N LEU A 65 -3.67 -2.86 -11.29
CA LEU A 65 -4.05 -3.44 -10.00
C LEU A 65 -2.86 -3.67 -9.08
N ASP A 66 -1.70 -4.01 -9.63
CA ASP A 66 -0.45 -4.16 -8.87
C ASP A 66 0.04 -2.81 -8.34
N LEU A 67 0.07 -1.79 -9.21
CA LEU A 67 0.45 -0.43 -8.84
C LEU A 67 -0.47 0.16 -7.76
N LEU A 68 -1.79 0.04 -7.94
CA LEU A 68 -2.76 0.53 -6.95
C LEU A 68 -2.62 -0.19 -5.61
N ARG A 69 -2.28 -1.48 -5.60
CA ARG A 69 -2.03 -2.22 -4.37
C ARG A 69 -0.75 -1.74 -3.69
N SER A 70 0.31 -1.51 -4.46
CA SER A 70 1.56 -0.98 -3.91
C SER A 70 1.36 0.43 -3.32
N PHE A 71 0.60 1.29 -3.99
CA PHE A 71 0.29 2.62 -3.48
C PHE A 71 -0.67 2.59 -2.30
N GLY A 72 -1.67 1.71 -2.31
CA GLY A 72 -2.58 1.53 -1.18
C GLY A 72 -1.83 1.14 0.09
N ALA A 73 -0.89 0.19 -0.01
CA ALA A 73 -0.06 -0.21 1.12
C ALA A 73 0.90 0.90 1.60
N GLU A 74 1.37 1.76 0.70
CA GLU A 74 2.22 2.91 1.07
C GLU A 74 1.43 3.98 1.83
N ILE A 75 0.24 4.33 1.34
CA ILE A 75 -0.64 5.32 1.98
C ILE A 75 -1.10 4.84 3.36
N ASP A 76 -1.43 3.57 3.48
CA ASP A 76 -1.84 2.95 4.76
C ASP A 76 -0.73 3.10 5.82
N ARG A 77 0.53 2.86 5.44
CA ARG A 77 1.69 3.06 6.33
C ARG A 77 1.89 4.49 6.78
N HIS A 78 1.67 5.48 5.91
CA HIS A 78 1.76 6.89 6.31
C HIS A 78 0.65 7.26 7.31
N GLY A 79 -0.58 6.76 7.12
CA GLY A 79 -1.69 7.00 8.04
C GLY A 79 -1.46 6.41 9.44
N GLU A 80 -0.91 5.19 9.53
CA GLU A 80 -0.58 4.57 10.83
C GLU A 80 0.49 5.35 11.60
N LEU A 81 1.51 5.87 10.91
CA LEU A 81 2.58 6.66 11.52
C LEU A 81 2.07 7.99 12.07
N GLU A 82 1.14 8.64 11.37
CA GLU A 82 0.55 9.92 11.78
C GLU A 82 -0.44 9.74 12.95
N GLY A 83 -1.20 8.63 12.98
CA GLY A 83 -2.04 8.28 14.13
C GLY A 83 -1.22 8.00 15.39
N MET A 84 -0.07 7.32 15.27
CA MET A 84 0.80 7.04 16.41
C MET A 84 1.47 8.30 16.97
N THR A 85 1.65 9.37 16.18
CA THR A 85 2.13 10.66 16.70
C THR A 85 1.04 11.44 17.43
N ASP A 86 -0.23 11.31 17.01
CA ASP A 86 -1.38 11.97 17.65
C ASP A 86 -1.61 11.41 19.08
N ASP A 87 -1.44 10.09 19.26
CA ASP A 87 -1.57 9.42 20.57
C ASP A 87 -0.44 9.78 21.57
N LEU A 88 0.70 10.28 21.08
CA LEU A 88 1.84 10.67 21.93
C LEU A 88 1.78 12.13 22.39
N ASP A 89 0.95 12.95 21.75
CA ASP A 89 0.68 14.35 22.12
C ASP A 89 -0.49 14.48 23.13
N GLU A 90 -1.20 13.38 23.46
CA GLU A 90 -2.15 13.32 24.56
C GLU A 90 -1.40 13.08 25.89
N ASP A 91 -1.19 14.13 26.68
CA ASP A 91 -0.60 14.01 28.00
C ASP A 91 -1.48 13.12 28.89
N PRO A 92 -0.90 12.10 29.59
CA PRO A 92 -1.69 11.21 30.42
C PRO A 92 -2.40 12.09 31.45
N GLY A 93 -3.73 12.13 31.36
CA GLY A 93 -4.57 12.91 32.26
C GLY A 93 -4.12 12.67 33.69
N PHE A 94 -3.40 13.64 34.25
CA PHE A 94 -2.91 13.60 35.61
C PHE A 94 -4.14 13.78 36.50
N ASN A 95 -4.84 12.68 36.75
CA ASN A 95 -5.93 12.66 37.70
C ASN A 95 -5.28 12.72 39.08
N ASP A 96 -5.34 13.91 39.67
CA ASP A 96 -4.82 14.26 40.97
C ASP A 96 -5.37 13.31 42.04
N GLY A 97 -4.64 12.23 42.32
CA GLY A 97 -4.90 11.31 43.44
C GLY A 97 -4.58 11.95 44.80
N LEU A 98 -4.70 13.27 44.92
CA LEU A 98 -4.44 14.04 46.14
C LEU A 98 -5.65 14.14 47.06
N GLU A 99 -6.63 13.23 46.94
CA GLU A 99 -7.82 13.22 47.80
C GLU A 99 -7.80 12.17 48.92
N ASP A 100 -6.84 11.23 48.97
CA ASP A 100 -6.92 10.13 49.96
C ASP A 100 -5.61 9.72 50.65
N THR A 101 -4.78 10.66 51.11
CA THR A 101 -3.76 10.29 52.11
C THR A 101 -3.51 11.40 53.13
N GLY A 102 -4.40 11.46 54.13
CA GLY A 102 -4.11 12.05 55.43
C GLY A 102 -3.06 11.26 56.21
N ALA A 103 -1.83 11.16 55.71
CA ALA A 103 -0.70 10.57 56.43
C ALA A 103 0.28 11.66 56.88
N THR A 104 0.31 11.85 58.19
CA THR A 104 1.28 12.60 58.97
C THR A 104 2.73 12.20 58.61
N ILE A 105 3.44 13.05 57.89
CA ILE A 105 4.91 13.00 57.75
C ILE A 105 5.41 14.21 58.56
N GLY A 106 5.87 14.04 59.79
CA GLY A 106 7.20 13.50 60.06
C GLY A 106 8.17 14.67 60.23
N GLN A 107 8.35 15.12 61.48
CA GLN A 107 9.24 16.21 61.87
C GLN A 107 10.63 16.11 61.25
N VAL A 108 11.03 17.15 60.51
CA VAL A 108 12.43 17.38 60.10
C VAL A 108 13.12 18.20 61.20
N PRO A 109 14.19 17.71 61.84
CA PRO A 109 14.94 18.49 62.82
C PRO A 109 15.64 19.66 62.14
N ARG A 110 15.31 20.90 62.53
CA ARG A 110 16.04 22.08 62.06
C ARG A 110 17.38 22.18 62.78
N HIS A 111 18.46 22.04 62.03
CA HIS A 111 19.81 22.41 62.48
C HIS A 111 19.85 23.92 62.79
N PRO A 112 20.35 24.35 63.96
CA PRO A 112 20.48 25.77 64.26
C PRO A 112 21.68 26.36 63.50
N ARG A 113 21.44 27.30 62.59
CA ARG A 113 22.47 28.26 62.17
C ARG A 113 22.77 29.17 63.35
N ARG A 114 23.98 29.11 63.90
CA ARG A 114 24.53 30.20 64.71
C ARG A 114 25.49 30.98 63.84
N GLY A 115 25.17 32.25 63.66
CA GLY A 115 25.93 33.20 62.87
C GLY A 115 27.29 33.52 63.47
N ILE A 116 28.20 33.85 62.56
CA ILE A 116 29.10 35.01 62.60
C ILE A 116 29.19 35.78 63.92
N GLU A 117 30.37 35.75 64.52
CA GLU A 117 31.01 36.73 65.42
C GLU A 117 32.37 36.09 65.73
N GLY A 118 33.56 36.62 65.43
CA GLY A 118 34.05 37.99 65.38
C GLY A 118 35.39 37.98 66.12
N ALA A 119 36.36 38.80 65.68
CA ALA A 119 37.67 39.06 66.31
C ALA A 119 38.65 37.86 66.33
N GLY A 120 39.93 37.99 66.02
CA GLY A 120 40.82 39.14 66.15
C GLY A 120 42.12 38.61 66.76
N GLU A 121 43.24 39.21 66.34
CA GLU A 121 44.62 39.02 66.84
C GLU A 121 45.46 37.93 66.17
#